data_AF-A0A1F3ZSZ7-F1
#
_entry.id   AF-A0A1F3ZSZ7-F1
#
_cell.length_a   1.000
_cell.length_b   1.000
_cell.length_c   1.000
_cell.angle_alpha   90.00
_cell.angle_beta   90.00
_cell.angle_gamma   90.00
#
_symmetry.space_group_name_H-M   'P 1'
#
loop_
_entity.id
_entity.type
_entity.pdbx_description
1 polymer ?
#
loop_
_entity_poly.entity_id
_entity_poly.type
_entity_poly.pdbx_seq_one_letter_code
_entity_poly.pdbx_strand_id
1 'polypeptide(L)' 'MVHVRLKSGLSQAQFAAALGVSKRTLEQWEQGRREPSGAAQTLLKIAERHPEVLLEVAA' A
#
# COMPACT_ATOMS: atom_id res chain seq x y z
N MET A 1 5.45 -3.26 6.02
CA MET A 1 4.45 -2.60 5.15
C MET A 1 3.98 -1.25 5.69
N VAL A 2 3.58 -1.15 6.96
CA VAL A 2 3.14 0.13 7.58
C VAL A 2 4.11 1.29 7.27
N HIS A 3 5.42 1.04 7.34
CA HIS A 3 6.46 2.01 6.99
C HIS A 3 6.38 2.54 5.55
N VAL A 4 6.05 1.68 4.57
CA VAL A 4 5.90 2.07 3.16
C VAL A 4 4.73 3.05 3.00
N ARG A 5 3.60 2.77 3.66
CA ARG A 5 2.46 3.69 3.68
C ARG A 5 2.83 5.01 4.34
N LEU A 6 3.47 4.98 5.50
CA LEU A 6 3.84 6.20 6.21
C LEU A 6 4.79 7.08 5.38
N LYS A 7 5.72 6.48 4.63
CA LYS A 7 6.60 7.20 3.69
C LYS A 7 5.85 7.92 2.57
N SER A 8 4.72 7.37 2.10
CA SER A 8 3.90 8.01 1.06
C SER A 8 3.06 9.19 1.57
N GLY A 9 2.93 9.38 2.89
CA GLY A 9 2.04 10.39 3.47
C GLY A 9 0.54 10.09 3.34
N LEU A 10 0.16 8.96 2.71
CA LEU A 10 -1.23 8.59 2.49
C LEU A 10 -1.90 8.00 3.74
N SER A 11 -3.18 8.32 3.90
CA SER A 11 -4.05 7.56 4.81
C SER A 11 -4.17 6.11 4.38
N GLN A 12 -4.61 5.24 5.29
CA GLN A 12 -4.83 3.82 4.99
C GLN A 12 -5.84 3.60 3.86
N ALA A 13 -6.89 4.43 3.78
CA ALA A 13 -7.88 4.34 2.71
C ALA A 13 -7.30 4.73 1.35
N GLN A 14 -6.57 5.85 1.29
CA GLN A 14 -5.93 6.32 0.05
C GLN A 14 -4.87 5.35 -0.45
N PHE A 15 -4.04 4.83 0.46
CA PHE A 15 -3.02 3.84 0.11
C PHE A 15 -3.63 2.52 -0.39
N ALA A 16 -4.74 2.07 0.22
CA ALA A 16 -5.45 0.90 -0.24
C ALA A 16 -6.03 1.11 -1.65
N ALA A 17 -6.64 2.28 -1.90
CA ALA A 17 -7.15 2.66 -3.21
C ALA A 17 -6.04 2.69 -4.27
N ALA A 18 -4.89 3.30 -3.96
CA ALA A 18 -3.73 3.36 -4.87
C ALA A 18 -3.16 1.97 -5.22
N LEU A 19 -3.27 1.01 -4.29
CA LEU A 19 -2.88 -0.39 -4.52
C LEU A 19 -4.00 -1.25 -5.13
N GLY A 20 -5.18 -0.68 -5.40
CA GLY A 20 -6.32 -1.40 -5.97
C GLY A 20 -6.92 -2.44 -5.02
N VAL A 21 -6.82 -2.24 -3.70
CA VAL A 21 -7.36 -3.16 -2.69
C VAL A 21 -8.29 -2.45 -1.70
N SER A 22 -9.13 -3.22 -1.01
CA SER A 22 -9.97 -2.64 0.05
C SER A 22 -9.11 -2.20 1.25
N LYS A 23 -9.56 -1.16 1.97
CA LYS A 23 -8.95 -0.76 3.25
C LYS A 23 -8.82 -1.94 4.23
N ARG A 24 -9.85 -2.79 4.29
CA ARG A 24 -9.85 -4.00 5.12
C ARG A 24 -8.76 -4.99 4.72
N THR A 25 -8.52 -5.18 3.42
CA THR A 25 -7.42 -6.03 2.93
C THR A 25 -6.07 -5.48 3.40
N LEU A 26 -5.87 -4.17 3.26
CA LEU A 26 -4.66 -3.50 3.74
C LEU A 26 -4.49 -3.64 5.27
N GLU A 27 -5.56 -3.49 6.05
CA GLU A 27 -5.55 -3.70 7.51
C GLU A 27 -5.10 -5.13 7.88
N GLN A 28 -5.59 -6.16 7.18
CA GLN A 28 -5.18 -7.54 7.43
C GLN A 28 -3.68 -7.75 7.14
N TRP A 29 -3.14 -7.08 6.13
CA TRP A 29 -1.70 -7.09 5.83
C TRP A 29 -0.87 -6.35 6.88
N GLU A 30 -1.30 -5.14 7.30
CA GLU A 30 -0.58 -4.36 8.32
C GLU A 30 -0.55 -5.07 9.68
N GLN A 31 -1.61 -5.83 10.01
CA GLN A 31 -1.70 -6.63 11.22
C GLN A 31 -1.04 -8.01 11.12
N GLY A 32 -0.50 -8.38 9.95
CA GLY A 32 0.12 -9.69 9.71
C GLY A 32 -0.87 -10.86 9.71
N ARG A 33 -2.18 -10.62 9.64
CA ARG A 33 -3.23 -11.66 9.57
C ARG A 33 -3.31 -12.31 8.19
N ARG A 34 -2.84 -11.61 7.15
CA ARG A 34 -2.79 -12.11 5.78
C ARG A 34 -1.55 -11.57 5.08
N GLU A 35 -1.00 -12.35 4.15
CA GLU A 35 0.09 -11.90 3.29
C GLU A 35 -0.44 -11.27 1.99
N PRO A 36 0.25 -10.25 1.44
CA PRO A 36 -0.06 -9.74 0.11
C PRO A 36 0.26 -10.77 -0.97
N SER A 37 -0.51 -10.76 -2.07
CA SER A 37 -0.19 -11.56 -3.27
C SER A 37 1.17 -11.17 -3.86
N GLY A 38 1.78 -12.01 -4.69
CA GLY A 38 3.07 -11.70 -5.33
C GLY A 38 3.05 -10.38 -6.13
N ALA A 39 1.94 -10.09 -6.81
CA ALA A 39 1.74 -8.81 -7.51
C ALA A 39 1.70 -7.63 -6.52
N ALA A 40 0.95 -7.76 -5.41
CA ALA A 40 0.90 -6.73 -4.38
C ALA A 40 2.26 -6.52 -3.69
N GLN A 41 3.03 -7.59 -3.44
CA GLN A 41 4.39 -7.47 -2.92
C GLN A 41 5.31 -6.71 -3.89
N THR A 42 5.14 -6.91 -5.19
CA THR A 42 5.89 -6.17 -6.22
C THR A 42 5.53 -4.69 -6.20
N LEU A 43 4.24 -4.36 -6.17
CA LEU A 43 3.77 -2.97 -6.04
C LEU A 43 4.27 -2.31 -4.75
N LEU A 44 4.27 -3.03 -3.62
CA LEU A 44 4.80 -2.53 -2.35
C LEU A 44 6.30 -2.23 -2.41
N LYS A 45 7.09 -3.04 -3.12
CA LYS A 45 8.52 -2.77 -3.35
C LYS A 45 8.74 -1.54 -4.23
N ILE A 46 7.91 -1.34 -5.24
CA ILE A 46 7.94 -0.13 -6.08
C ILE A 46 7.61 1.10 -5.22
N ALA A 47 6.50 1.04 -4.47
CA ALA A 47 6.09 2.10 -3.55
C ALA A 47 7.12 2.42 -2.47
N GLU A 48 7.92 1.44 -2.03
CA GLU A 48 8.99 1.67 -1.06
C GLU A 48 10.16 2.47 -1.64
N ARG A 49 10.46 2.28 -2.93
CA ARG A 49 11.54 2.98 -3.64
C ARG A 49 11.09 4.30 -4.24
N HIS A 50 9.84 4.37 -4.67
CA HIS A 50 9.21 5.46 -5.40
C HIS A 50 7.83 5.78 -4.80
N PRO A 51 7.77 6.30 -3.57
CA PRO A 51 6.50 6.63 -2.91
C PRO A 51 5.67 7.68 -3.66
N GLU A 52 6.32 8.53 -4.46
CA GLU A 52 5.69 9.55 -5.31
C GLU A 52 4.70 8.96 -6.32
N VAL A 53 4.96 7.76 -6.84
CA VAL A 53 4.08 7.08 -7.81
C VAL A 53 2.71 6.78 -7.21
N LEU A 54 2.63 6.54 -5.89
CA LEU A 54 1.35 6.32 -5.23
C LEU A 54 0.49 7.59 -5.15
N LEU A 55 1.11 8.78 -5.13
CA LEU A 55 0.39 10.05 -5.12
C LEU A 55 -0.25 10.32 -6.49
N GLU A 56 0.43 9.95 -7.58
CA GLU A 56 -0.09 10.07 -8.95
C GLU A 56 -1.31 9.16 -9.18
N VAL A 57 -1.29 7.95 -8.62
CA VAL A 57 -2.38 6.97 -8.77
C VAL A 57 -3.55 7.25 -7.82
N ALA A 58 -3.30 7.92 -6.69
CA ALA A 58 -4.33 8.27 -5.71
C ALA A 58 -5.15 9.53 -6.06
N ALA A 59 -4.72 10.28 -7.09
CA ALA A 59 -5.40 11.47 -7.61
C ALA A 59 -6.54 11.10 -8.59
#